data_AF-A0A5B0MZ71-F1
#
_entry.id   AF-A0A5B0MZ71-F1
#
_cell.length_a   1.000
_cell.length_b   1.000
_cell.length_c   1.000
_cell.angle_alpha   90.00
_cell.angle_beta   90.00
_cell.angle_gamma   90.00
#
_symmetry.space_group_name_H-M   'P 1'
#
loop_
_entity.id
_entity.type
_entity.pdbx_description
1 polymer ?
#
loop_
_entity_poly.entity_id
_entity_poly.type
_entity_poly.pdbx_seq_one_letter_code
_entity_poly.pdbx_strand_id
1 'polypeptide(L)'
;MSNGGQPELAATPAVEVSKLFFRFNPESLDVLRDVNLDLERGSRCLLIGANGAGKSTLLQILAGKRMTKSKAKALGEDVFFNTPAGVAYLGTEWASNSVVRSDLVVSHFLDSVGGYRHKSRRDRLLNILDVDLDWHMHQISDGERRRVQIVQGLMAPWNLLLLDEVTVDLDVMVRQELLQFLIEDTKTRDCTVVYATHIFDGLDNFPTHVCHLQIGSTTTPKPIPWPISPEIAVQNDCGIPPEALHEIASPDRIGSKLLVLALHWLKEDRLIRLKLEAQGDPAFKKRGALPESSVPTDSEVFYRKYDYTNSA
;
A
#
# COMPACT_ATOMS: atom_id res chain seq x y z
N MET A 1 17.82 -28.14 41.89
CA MET A 1 16.94 -28.43 40.74
C MET A 1 16.62 -27.10 40.08
N SER A 2 17.40 -26.72 39.08
CA SER A 2 17.26 -25.47 38.35
C SER A 2 16.22 -25.66 37.25
N ASN A 3 15.08 -24.96 37.36
CA ASN A 3 14.08 -24.86 36.29
C ASN A 3 14.70 -24.12 35.10
N GLY A 4 15.26 -24.88 34.16
CA GLY A 4 15.56 -24.39 32.82
C GLY A 4 14.25 -24.21 32.08
N GLY A 5 13.70 -22.99 32.11
CA GLY A 5 12.63 -22.59 31.21
C GLY A 5 13.12 -22.76 29.78
N GLN A 6 12.48 -23.65 29.03
CA GLN A 6 12.66 -23.71 27.58
C GLN A 6 12.30 -22.33 27.01
N PRO A 7 13.12 -21.75 26.11
CA PRO A 7 12.73 -20.52 25.44
C PRO A 7 11.48 -20.82 24.62
N GLU A 8 10.38 -20.13 24.95
CA GLU A 8 9.17 -20.09 24.14
C GLU A 8 9.60 -19.72 22.72
N LEU A 9 9.40 -20.62 21.76
CA LEU A 9 9.72 -20.38 20.35
C LEU A 9 8.93 -19.15 19.90
N ALA A 10 9.60 -18.00 19.80
CA ALA A 10 8.99 -16.76 19.36
C ALA A 10 8.29 -16.99 18.02
N ALA A 11 6.99 -16.68 17.96
CA ALA A 11 6.18 -16.89 16.78
C ALA A 11 6.80 -16.15 15.59
N THR A 12 6.91 -16.82 14.43
CA THR A 12 7.50 -16.22 13.23
C THR A 12 6.68 -14.99 12.80
N PRO A 13 7.29 -13.79 12.80
CA PRO A 13 6.59 -12.57 12.41
C PRO A 13 6.19 -12.59 10.93
N ALA A 14 5.20 -11.76 10.59
CA ALA A 14 4.73 -11.66 9.22
C ALA A 14 5.67 -10.84 8.35
N VAL A 15 6.25 -9.76 8.89
CA VAL A 15 7.19 -8.88 8.18
C VAL A 15 8.30 -8.46 9.14
N GLU A 16 9.55 -8.58 8.71
CA GLU A 16 10.72 -8.03 9.41
C GLU A 16 11.59 -7.25 8.43
N VAL A 17 11.52 -5.92 8.52
CA VAL A 17 12.33 -5.00 7.73
C VAL A 17 13.06 -4.09 8.68
N SER A 18 14.38 -4.09 8.62
CA SER A 18 15.23 -3.22 9.43
C SER A 18 16.23 -2.49 8.55
N LYS A 19 16.25 -1.16 8.60
CA LYS A 19 17.18 -0.31 7.85
C LYS A 19 17.22 -0.62 6.36
N LEU A 20 16.06 -0.72 5.74
CA LEU A 20 15.96 -1.02 4.31
C LEU A 20 16.32 0.22 3.48
N PHE A 21 17.32 0.04 2.61
CA PHE A 21 17.69 0.96 1.56
C PHE A 21 17.37 0.36 0.18
N PHE A 22 16.88 1.20 -0.72
CA PHE A 22 16.61 0.80 -2.10
C PHE A 22 16.76 1.96 -3.08
N ARG A 23 17.38 1.68 -4.22
CA ARG A 23 17.48 2.55 -5.40
C ARG A 23 17.17 1.74 -6.66
N PHE A 24 16.60 2.38 -7.67
CA PHE A 24 16.29 1.72 -8.93
C PHE A 24 17.55 1.40 -9.74
N ASN A 25 18.45 2.37 -9.85
CA ASN A 25 19.73 2.27 -10.54
C ASN A 25 20.87 2.66 -9.58
N PRO A 26 22.10 2.14 -9.77
CA PRO A 26 23.26 2.51 -8.97
C PRO A 26 23.51 4.03 -8.92
N GLU A 27 23.25 4.70 -10.03
CA GLU A 27 23.43 6.15 -10.22
C GLU A 27 22.20 6.97 -9.78
N SER A 28 21.09 6.32 -9.46
CA SER A 28 19.88 7.01 -8.97
C SER A 28 19.92 7.21 -7.47
N LEU A 29 19.17 8.20 -7.00
CA LEU A 29 18.99 8.48 -5.59
C LEU A 29 18.19 7.35 -4.91
N ASP A 30 18.48 7.13 -3.63
CA ASP A 30 17.73 6.17 -2.82
C ASP A 30 16.28 6.61 -2.69
N VAL A 31 15.38 5.70 -3.07
CA VAL A 31 13.92 5.84 -2.98
C VAL A 31 13.43 5.41 -1.61
N LEU A 32 14.05 4.38 -1.03
CA LEU A 32 13.85 3.98 0.36
C LEU A 32 15.17 4.18 1.11
N ARG A 33 15.10 4.79 2.29
CA ARG A 33 16.23 5.16 3.14
C ARG A 33 15.85 4.81 4.57
N ASP A 34 16.54 3.84 5.17
CA ASP A 34 16.30 3.42 6.55
C ASP A 34 14.82 3.12 6.85
N VAL A 35 14.19 2.32 6.00
CA VAL A 35 12.81 1.88 6.22
C VAL A 35 12.79 0.74 7.24
N ASN A 36 11.92 0.86 8.24
CA ASN A 36 11.73 -0.13 9.29
C ASN A 36 10.24 -0.54 9.35
N LEU A 37 9.97 -1.84 9.29
CA LEU A 37 8.62 -2.38 9.35
C LEU A 37 8.67 -3.76 10.01
N ASP A 38 8.11 -3.84 11.23
CA ASP A 38 8.07 -5.05 12.04
C ASP A 38 6.60 -5.34 12.37
N LEU A 39 6.07 -6.46 11.88
CA LEU A 39 4.67 -6.83 12.03
C LEU A 39 4.52 -8.30 12.42
N GLU A 40 3.73 -8.51 13.47
CA GLU A 40 3.29 -9.83 13.90
C GLU A 40 2.22 -10.40 12.95
N ARG A 41 1.98 -11.71 13.06
CA ARG A 41 0.86 -12.37 12.38
C ARG A 41 -0.49 -11.85 12.88
N GLY A 42 -1.52 -11.93 12.05
CA GLY A 42 -2.84 -11.38 12.35
C GLY A 42 -2.96 -9.86 12.25
N SER A 43 -1.85 -9.14 11.99
CA SER A 43 -1.82 -7.69 11.89
C SER A 43 -2.52 -7.17 10.63
N ARG A 44 -3.17 -6.02 10.75
CA ARG A 44 -3.65 -5.21 9.62
C ARG A 44 -2.98 -3.85 9.68
N CYS A 45 -1.92 -3.66 8.90
CA CYS A 45 -1.14 -2.43 8.90
C CYS A 45 -1.54 -1.53 7.74
N LEU A 46 -1.91 -0.27 8.02
CA LEU A 46 -2.05 0.74 6.99
C LEU A 46 -0.73 1.47 6.76
N LEU A 47 -0.31 1.55 5.50
CA LEU A 47 0.88 2.28 5.08
C LEU A 47 0.46 3.64 4.52
N ILE A 48 0.78 4.71 5.24
CA ILE A 48 0.35 6.08 4.97
C ILE A 48 1.56 6.92 4.58
N GLY A 49 1.42 7.80 3.60
CA GLY A 49 2.50 8.68 3.16
C GLY A 49 2.19 9.31 1.81
N ALA A 50 2.81 10.43 1.48
CA ALA A 50 2.53 11.15 0.23
C ALA A 50 2.82 10.33 -1.05
N ASN A 51 2.28 10.79 -2.19
CA ASN A 51 2.58 10.20 -3.49
C ASN A 51 4.08 10.32 -3.80
N GLY A 52 4.71 9.19 -4.12
CA GLY A 52 6.15 9.09 -4.31
C GLY A 52 6.96 8.88 -3.02
N ALA A 53 6.33 8.66 -1.86
CA ALA A 53 7.05 8.34 -0.62
C ALA A 53 7.69 6.94 -0.60
N GLY A 54 7.39 6.07 -1.57
CA GLY A 54 7.98 4.73 -1.68
C GLY A 54 7.08 3.57 -1.25
N LYS A 55 5.79 3.80 -0.98
CA LYS A 55 4.83 2.77 -0.50
C LYS A 55 4.75 1.56 -1.41
N SER A 56 4.44 1.77 -2.69
CA SER A 56 4.37 0.71 -3.71
C SER A 56 5.71 -0.01 -3.88
N THR A 57 6.83 0.71 -3.78
CA THR A 57 8.18 0.14 -3.84
C THR A 57 8.45 -0.80 -2.66
N LEU A 58 8.08 -0.40 -1.45
CA LEU A 58 8.18 -1.25 -0.25
C LEU A 58 7.33 -2.52 -0.40
N LEU A 59 6.08 -2.39 -0.85
CA LEU A 59 5.20 -3.54 -1.08
C LEU A 59 5.74 -4.48 -2.17
N GLN A 60 6.29 -3.95 -3.26
CA GLN A 60 6.93 -4.74 -4.31
C GLN A 60 8.17 -5.50 -3.83
N ILE A 61 8.97 -4.90 -2.93
CA ILE A 61 10.11 -5.57 -2.31
C ILE A 61 9.62 -6.71 -1.41
N LEU A 62 8.64 -6.46 -0.55
CA LEU A 62 8.04 -7.48 0.32
C LEU A 62 7.39 -8.62 -0.46
N ALA A 63 6.88 -8.33 -1.66
CA ALA A 63 6.32 -9.31 -2.59
C ALA A 63 7.39 -10.11 -3.36
N GLY A 64 8.68 -9.84 -3.16
CA GLY A 64 9.77 -10.45 -3.93
C GLY A 64 9.87 -10.00 -5.38
N LYS A 65 9.12 -8.96 -5.79
CA LYS A 65 9.12 -8.43 -7.17
C LYS A 65 10.29 -7.49 -7.45
N ARG A 66 11.00 -7.02 -6.41
CA ARG A 66 12.17 -6.15 -6.53
C ARG A 66 13.29 -6.65 -5.63
N MET A 67 14.48 -6.79 -6.22
CA MET A 67 15.69 -7.15 -5.49
C MET A 67 16.19 -5.98 -4.66
N THR A 68 16.52 -6.22 -3.40
CA THR A 68 17.22 -5.27 -2.53
C THR A 68 18.47 -5.93 -1.96
N LYS A 69 19.48 -5.10 -1.63
CA LYS A 69 20.67 -5.57 -0.90
C LYS A 69 20.47 -5.57 0.62
N SER A 70 19.38 -4.95 1.08
CA SER A 70 19.07 -4.86 2.50
C SER A 70 18.36 -6.12 2.97
N LYS A 71 18.50 -6.46 4.25
CA LYS A 71 17.78 -7.60 4.84
C LYS A 71 16.31 -7.23 5.00
N ALA A 72 15.44 -7.92 4.28
CA ALA A 72 14.00 -7.85 4.42
C ALA A 72 13.46 -9.27 4.44
N LYS A 73 12.63 -9.59 5.42
CA LYS A 73 11.99 -10.89 5.53
C LYS A 73 10.47 -10.76 5.53
N ALA A 74 9.83 -11.75 4.94
CA ALA A 74 8.39 -11.95 5.03
C ALA A 74 8.15 -13.40 5.42
N LEU A 75 7.28 -13.61 6.42
CA LEU A 75 6.95 -14.94 6.95
C LEU A 75 8.20 -15.72 7.43
N GLY A 76 9.23 -15.02 7.92
CA GLY A 76 10.48 -15.59 8.41
C GLY A 76 11.54 -15.86 7.34
N GLU A 77 11.20 -15.75 6.05
CA GLU A 77 12.08 -16.02 4.92
C GLU A 77 12.58 -14.71 4.28
N ASP A 78 13.78 -14.72 3.72
CA ASP A 78 14.30 -13.58 2.95
C ASP A 78 13.47 -13.37 1.68
N VAL A 79 12.96 -12.15 1.49
CA VAL A 79 12.01 -11.83 0.42
C VAL A 79 12.55 -12.09 -0.99
N PHE A 80 13.88 -12.10 -1.17
CA PHE A 80 14.52 -12.25 -2.47
C PHE A 80 15.08 -13.65 -2.69
N PHE A 81 15.87 -14.17 -1.74
CA PHE A 81 16.51 -15.47 -1.93
C PHE A 81 15.53 -16.63 -1.79
N ASN A 82 14.50 -16.47 -0.96
CA ASN A 82 13.46 -17.45 -0.72
C ASN A 82 12.09 -16.78 -0.83
N THR A 83 11.58 -16.61 -2.06
CA THR A 83 10.25 -16.01 -2.27
C THR A 83 9.22 -16.75 -1.40
N PRO A 84 8.66 -16.11 -0.36
CA PRO A 84 7.92 -16.83 0.65
C PRO A 84 6.61 -17.34 0.06
N ALA A 85 6.33 -18.63 0.25
CA ALA A 85 5.03 -19.18 -0.06
C ALA A 85 3.95 -18.47 0.77
N GLY A 86 2.82 -18.12 0.16
CA GLY A 86 1.71 -17.47 0.85
C GLY A 86 1.77 -15.94 0.91
N VAL A 87 2.67 -15.30 0.17
CA VAL A 87 2.61 -13.84 -0.07
C VAL A 87 1.75 -13.56 -1.31
N ALA A 88 0.72 -12.74 -1.17
CA ALA A 88 -0.11 -12.25 -2.26
C ALA A 88 0.08 -10.73 -2.40
N TYR A 89 0.34 -10.25 -3.62
CA TYR A 89 0.44 -8.82 -3.92
C TYR A 89 -0.58 -8.42 -4.97
N LEU A 90 -1.44 -7.47 -4.60
CA LEU A 90 -2.41 -6.85 -5.49
C LEU A 90 -2.05 -5.37 -5.62
N GLY A 91 -1.55 -4.99 -6.79
CA GLY A 91 -1.20 -3.61 -7.09
C GLY A 91 -1.70 -3.13 -8.45
N THR A 92 -1.20 -1.98 -8.87
CA THR A 92 -1.62 -1.29 -10.10
C THR A 92 -1.05 -1.92 -11.37
N GLU A 93 -0.01 -2.75 -11.27
CA GLU A 93 0.65 -3.43 -12.41
C GLU A 93 -0.31 -4.30 -13.22
N TRP A 94 -1.39 -4.80 -12.61
CA TRP A 94 -2.33 -5.67 -13.28
C TRP A 94 -3.05 -4.99 -14.46
N ALA A 95 -3.26 -3.67 -14.41
CA ALA A 95 -3.85 -2.91 -15.52
C ALA A 95 -2.98 -2.94 -16.80
N SER A 96 -1.69 -3.24 -16.66
CA SER A 96 -0.75 -3.38 -17.78
C SER A 96 -0.71 -4.80 -18.37
N ASN A 97 -1.38 -5.76 -17.74
CA ASN A 97 -1.41 -7.14 -18.22
C ASN A 97 -2.27 -7.25 -19.50
N SER A 98 -1.73 -7.86 -20.56
CA SER A 98 -2.42 -8.01 -21.85
C SER A 98 -3.66 -8.89 -21.75
N VAL A 99 -3.67 -9.88 -20.85
CA VAL A 99 -4.83 -10.77 -20.62
C VAL A 99 -6.06 -9.97 -20.20
N VAL A 100 -5.85 -8.86 -19.50
CA VAL A 100 -6.93 -8.01 -19.01
C VAL A 100 -7.66 -7.31 -20.16
N ARG A 101 -7.05 -7.17 -21.34
CA ARG A 101 -7.69 -6.63 -22.56
C ARG A 101 -8.03 -7.71 -23.59
N SER A 102 -7.92 -8.98 -23.22
CA SER A 102 -8.20 -10.09 -24.13
C SER A 102 -9.70 -10.39 -24.24
N ASP A 103 -10.09 -11.04 -25.34
CA ASP A 103 -11.42 -11.61 -25.50
C ASP A 103 -11.52 -12.94 -24.74
N LEU A 104 -11.58 -12.83 -23.42
CA LEU A 104 -11.68 -13.96 -22.50
C LEU A 104 -12.83 -13.72 -21.53
N VAL A 105 -13.68 -14.73 -21.39
CA VAL A 105 -14.77 -14.76 -20.42
C VAL A 105 -14.20 -14.88 -19.00
N VAL A 106 -14.75 -14.15 -18.04
CA VAL A 106 -14.27 -14.10 -16.65
C VAL A 106 -14.24 -15.50 -16.01
N SER A 107 -15.24 -16.34 -16.24
CA SER A 107 -15.23 -17.74 -15.77
C SER A 107 -14.00 -18.52 -16.23
N HIS A 108 -13.71 -18.49 -17.54
CA HIS A 108 -12.53 -19.14 -18.12
C HIS A 108 -11.23 -18.53 -17.60
N PHE A 109 -11.18 -17.21 -17.43
CA PHE A 109 -10.02 -16.53 -16.84
C PHE A 109 -9.75 -17.03 -15.42
N LEU A 110 -10.76 -17.02 -14.54
CA LEU A 110 -10.64 -17.45 -13.16
C LEU A 110 -10.28 -18.93 -13.06
N ASP A 111 -10.83 -19.78 -13.92
CA ASP A 111 -10.48 -21.21 -13.92
C ASP A 111 -9.06 -21.45 -14.45
N SER A 112 -8.60 -20.68 -15.45
CA SER A 112 -7.23 -20.78 -15.99
C SER A 112 -6.15 -20.45 -14.94
N VAL A 113 -6.45 -19.56 -14.00
CA VAL A 113 -5.56 -19.19 -12.88
C VAL A 113 -5.82 -20.01 -11.61
N GLY A 114 -6.61 -21.08 -11.69
CA GLY A 114 -6.79 -22.06 -10.61
C GLY A 114 -8.00 -21.83 -9.70
N GLY A 115 -8.96 -21.01 -10.12
CA GLY A 115 -10.17 -20.70 -9.34
C GLY A 115 -11.02 -21.92 -8.99
N TYR A 116 -11.04 -22.94 -9.85
CA TYR A 116 -11.71 -24.22 -9.58
C TYR A 116 -11.19 -24.93 -8.32
N ARG A 117 -9.94 -24.70 -7.90
CA ARG A 117 -9.34 -25.29 -6.68
C ARG A 117 -9.84 -24.66 -5.40
N HIS A 118 -10.39 -23.44 -5.49
CA HIS A 118 -10.78 -22.63 -4.35
C HIS A 118 -12.23 -22.15 -4.45
N LYS A 119 -13.11 -23.01 -4.97
CA LYS A 119 -14.51 -22.70 -5.31
C LYS A 119 -15.25 -21.95 -4.20
N SER A 120 -15.23 -22.44 -2.96
CA SER A 120 -15.96 -21.81 -1.84
C SER A 120 -15.50 -20.37 -1.56
N ARG A 121 -14.19 -20.12 -1.58
CA ARG A 121 -13.62 -18.78 -1.36
C ARG A 121 -13.85 -17.87 -2.57
N ARG A 122 -13.65 -18.41 -3.78
CA ARG A 122 -13.93 -17.72 -5.04
C ARG A 122 -15.38 -17.26 -5.10
N ASP A 123 -16.34 -18.15 -4.87
CA ASP A 123 -17.78 -17.85 -4.97
C ASP A 123 -18.20 -16.82 -3.90
N ARG A 124 -17.62 -16.88 -2.70
CA ARG A 124 -17.81 -15.82 -1.68
C ARG A 124 -17.31 -14.45 -2.17
N LEU A 125 -16.15 -14.40 -2.81
CA LEU A 125 -15.58 -13.16 -3.34
C LEU A 125 -16.35 -12.64 -4.55
N LEU A 126 -16.84 -13.53 -5.44
CA LEU A 126 -17.71 -13.16 -6.55
C LEU A 126 -18.98 -12.45 -6.05
N ASN A 127 -19.57 -12.94 -4.96
CA ASN A 127 -20.74 -12.30 -4.34
C ASN A 127 -20.40 -10.93 -3.71
N ILE A 128 -19.31 -10.84 -2.94
CA ILE A 128 -18.88 -9.58 -2.30
C ILE A 128 -18.54 -8.50 -3.33
N LEU A 129 -17.87 -8.92 -4.41
CA LEU A 129 -17.40 -8.02 -5.46
C LEU A 129 -18.41 -7.91 -6.60
N ASP A 130 -19.58 -8.52 -6.50
CA ASP A 130 -20.64 -8.44 -7.51
C ASP A 130 -20.07 -8.62 -8.94
N VAL A 131 -19.34 -9.72 -9.14
CA VAL A 131 -18.66 -10.04 -10.41
C VAL A 131 -19.49 -11.06 -11.17
N ASP A 132 -19.87 -10.68 -12.39
CA ASP A 132 -20.50 -11.61 -13.33
C ASP A 132 -19.44 -12.48 -14.03
N LEU A 133 -19.73 -13.78 -14.08
CA LEU A 133 -18.87 -14.78 -14.69
C LEU A 133 -18.95 -14.79 -16.22
N ASP A 134 -20.03 -14.25 -16.80
CA ASP A 134 -20.26 -14.17 -18.25
C ASP A 134 -19.66 -12.92 -18.88
N TRP A 135 -19.12 -12.00 -18.07
CA TRP A 135 -18.40 -10.84 -18.54
C TRP A 135 -17.19 -11.22 -19.41
N HIS A 136 -16.94 -10.40 -20.42
CA HIS A 136 -15.71 -10.46 -21.22
C HIS A 136 -14.72 -9.40 -20.74
N MET A 137 -13.47 -9.82 -20.49
CA MET A 137 -12.42 -8.95 -19.95
C MET A 137 -12.18 -7.66 -20.76
N HIS A 138 -12.40 -7.70 -22.08
CA HIS A 138 -12.26 -6.52 -22.95
C HIS A 138 -13.49 -5.58 -22.96
N GLN A 139 -14.66 -6.01 -22.47
CA GLN A 139 -15.93 -5.28 -22.56
C GLN A 139 -16.36 -4.62 -21.24
N ILE A 140 -15.70 -4.97 -20.14
CA ILE A 140 -15.99 -4.42 -18.81
C ILE A 140 -15.22 -3.13 -18.52
N SER A 141 -15.84 -2.28 -17.70
CA SER A 141 -15.28 -1.05 -17.16
C SER A 141 -14.04 -1.30 -16.30
N ASP A 142 -13.23 -0.28 -16.04
CA ASP A 142 -12.04 -0.41 -15.21
C ASP A 142 -12.37 -0.81 -13.77
N GLY A 143 -13.52 -0.37 -13.23
CA GLY A 143 -14.02 -0.78 -11.92
C GLY A 143 -14.36 -2.27 -11.86
N GLU A 144 -15.17 -2.77 -12.79
CA GLU A 144 -15.52 -4.20 -12.89
C GLU A 144 -14.26 -5.07 -13.08
N ARG A 145 -13.34 -4.60 -13.92
CA ARG A 145 -12.04 -5.23 -14.16
C ARG A 145 -11.23 -5.30 -12.86
N ARG A 146 -11.19 -4.22 -12.07
CA ARG A 146 -10.58 -4.20 -10.73
C ARG A 146 -11.24 -5.20 -9.78
N ARG A 147 -12.55 -5.37 -9.83
CA ARG A 147 -13.27 -6.38 -9.05
C ARG A 147 -12.82 -7.80 -9.43
N VAL A 148 -12.73 -8.12 -10.73
CA VAL A 148 -12.18 -9.40 -11.22
C VAL A 148 -10.74 -9.63 -10.75
N GLN A 149 -9.89 -8.59 -10.78
CA GLN A 149 -8.52 -8.67 -10.25
C GLN A 149 -8.50 -9.07 -8.78
N ILE A 150 -9.37 -8.46 -7.97
CA ILE A 150 -9.42 -8.74 -6.54
C ILE A 150 -9.89 -10.18 -6.33
N VAL A 151 -10.92 -10.66 -7.05
CA VAL A 151 -11.31 -12.09 -7.00
C VAL A 151 -10.13 -12.99 -7.35
N GLN A 152 -9.45 -12.70 -8.46
CA GLN A 152 -8.30 -13.49 -8.94
C GLN A 152 -7.16 -13.53 -7.91
N GLY A 153 -6.83 -12.39 -7.29
CA GLY A 153 -5.77 -12.28 -6.30
C GLY A 153 -6.15 -12.87 -4.95
N LEU A 154 -7.45 -12.91 -4.62
CA LEU A 154 -7.97 -13.29 -3.30
C LEU A 154 -8.67 -14.66 -3.24
N MET A 155 -8.83 -15.37 -4.36
CA MET A 155 -9.46 -16.69 -4.36
C MET A 155 -8.55 -17.77 -3.77
N ALA A 156 -7.23 -17.66 -3.91
CA ALA A 156 -6.27 -18.58 -3.28
C ALA A 156 -5.92 -18.09 -1.86
N PRO A 157 -5.71 -18.97 -0.88
CA PRO A 157 -5.35 -18.55 0.48
C PRO A 157 -3.96 -17.88 0.55
N TRP A 158 -3.84 -16.80 1.34
CA TRP A 158 -2.56 -16.14 1.69
C TRP A 158 -2.29 -16.14 3.19
N ASN A 159 -1.02 -15.91 3.53
CA ASN A 159 -0.54 -15.63 4.88
C ASN A 159 -0.12 -14.16 5.04
N LEU A 160 0.39 -13.53 3.98
CA LEU A 160 0.68 -12.10 3.92
C LEU A 160 0.06 -11.51 2.66
N LEU A 161 -0.83 -10.54 2.84
CA LEU A 161 -1.47 -9.81 1.76
C LEU A 161 -0.94 -8.38 1.69
N LEU A 162 -0.45 -8.01 0.51
CA LEU A 162 0.11 -6.70 0.22
C LEU A 162 -0.82 -6.02 -0.77
N LEU A 163 -1.51 -4.98 -0.32
CA LEU A 163 -2.50 -4.23 -1.08
C LEU A 163 -1.96 -2.84 -1.41
N ASP A 164 -1.96 -2.49 -2.69
CA ASP A 164 -1.45 -1.22 -3.19
C ASP A 164 -2.56 -0.51 -3.99
N GLU A 165 -3.25 0.41 -3.32
CA GLU A 165 -4.36 1.20 -3.86
C GLU A 165 -5.50 0.37 -4.48
N VAL A 166 -5.78 -0.81 -3.90
CA VAL A 166 -6.74 -1.77 -4.49
C VAL A 166 -8.19 -1.31 -4.49
N THR A 167 -8.60 -0.47 -3.54
CA THR A 167 -10.00 -0.08 -3.39
C THR A 167 -10.36 1.28 -4.00
N VAL A 168 -9.51 1.86 -4.85
CA VAL A 168 -9.76 3.20 -5.43
C VAL A 168 -10.98 3.19 -6.37
N ASP A 169 -11.10 2.14 -7.19
CA ASP A 169 -12.18 2.01 -8.19
C ASP A 169 -13.38 1.21 -7.69
N LEU A 170 -13.47 0.98 -6.38
CA LEU A 170 -14.59 0.26 -5.77
C LEU A 170 -15.62 1.26 -5.20
N ASP A 171 -16.90 0.97 -5.40
CA ASP A 171 -17.97 1.67 -4.70
C ASP A 171 -17.91 1.42 -3.19
N VAL A 172 -18.60 2.29 -2.44
CA VAL A 172 -18.53 2.30 -0.97
C VAL A 172 -19.01 0.99 -0.35
N MET A 173 -20.05 0.36 -0.91
CA MET A 173 -20.65 -0.86 -0.36
C MET A 173 -19.74 -2.05 -0.57
N VAL A 174 -19.29 -2.29 -1.81
CA VAL A 174 -18.35 -3.37 -2.16
C VAL A 174 -17.05 -3.22 -1.38
N ARG A 175 -16.53 -1.99 -1.25
CA ARG A 175 -15.34 -1.73 -0.44
C ARG A 175 -15.55 -2.12 1.02
N GLN A 176 -16.67 -1.75 1.63
CA GLN A 176 -16.96 -2.07 3.02
C GLN A 176 -17.02 -3.59 3.25
N GLU A 177 -17.69 -4.32 2.36
CA GLU A 177 -17.79 -5.78 2.44
C GLU A 177 -16.42 -6.47 2.24
N LEU A 178 -15.60 -5.97 1.30
CA LEU A 178 -14.23 -6.45 1.12
C LEU A 178 -13.38 -6.24 2.38
N LEU A 179 -13.45 -5.07 3.00
CA LEU A 179 -12.71 -4.79 4.24
C LEU A 179 -13.17 -5.69 5.38
N GLN A 180 -14.48 -5.93 5.50
CA GLN A 180 -15.04 -6.84 6.48
C GLN A 180 -14.55 -8.28 6.25
N PHE A 181 -14.53 -8.74 5.01
CA PHE A 181 -13.94 -10.03 4.63
C PHE A 181 -12.47 -10.13 5.06
N LEU A 182 -11.66 -9.10 4.82
CA LEU A 182 -10.25 -9.09 5.22
C LEU A 182 -10.06 -9.09 6.75
N ILE A 183 -10.93 -8.39 7.50
CA ILE A 183 -10.92 -8.42 8.97
C ILE A 183 -11.24 -9.83 9.49
N GLU A 184 -12.24 -10.50 8.91
CA GLU A 184 -12.59 -11.86 9.29
C GLU A 184 -11.48 -12.86 8.94
N ASP A 185 -10.87 -12.71 7.77
CA ASP A 185 -9.81 -13.60 7.30
C ASP A 185 -8.58 -13.53 8.21
N THR A 186 -8.17 -12.30 8.56
CA THR A 186 -7.03 -12.06 9.47
C THR A 186 -7.28 -12.63 10.87
N LYS A 187 -8.52 -12.55 11.37
CA LYS A 187 -8.90 -13.12 12.67
C LYS A 187 -8.99 -14.64 12.68
N THR A 188 -9.45 -15.25 11.59
CA THR A 188 -9.74 -16.71 11.54
C THR A 188 -8.55 -17.54 11.08
N ARG A 189 -7.65 -16.97 10.26
CA ARG A 189 -6.52 -17.68 9.64
C ARG A 189 -5.14 -17.18 10.10
N ASP A 190 -5.11 -16.21 11.01
CA ASP A 190 -3.87 -15.58 11.49
C ASP A 190 -2.99 -15.06 10.33
N CYS A 191 -3.64 -14.52 9.29
CA CYS A 191 -2.96 -13.89 8.16
C CYS A 191 -2.79 -12.39 8.40
N THR A 192 -1.79 -11.80 7.75
CA THR A 192 -1.45 -10.38 7.89
C THR A 192 -1.78 -9.61 6.61
N VAL A 193 -2.24 -8.37 6.75
CA VAL A 193 -2.48 -7.45 5.64
C VAL A 193 -1.63 -6.20 5.82
N VAL A 194 -0.89 -5.81 4.79
CA VAL A 194 -0.27 -4.48 4.67
C VAL A 194 -0.98 -3.77 3.53
N TYR A 195 -1.63 -2.65 3.84
CA TYR A 195 -2.46 -1.93 2.88
C TYR A 195 -2.02 -0.47 2.73
N ALA A 196 -1.52 -0.11 1.55
CA ALA A 196 -1.27 1.26 1.15
C ALA A 196 -2.50 1.84 0.45
N THR A 197 -3.05 2.93 1.00
CA THR A 197 -4.20 3.63 0.44
C THR A 197 -4.17 5.11 0.79
N HIS A 198 -4.87 5.89 -0.01
CA HIS A 198 -5.12 7.31 0.21
C HIS A 198 -6.58 7.61 0.59
N ILE A 199 -7.41 6.57 0.73
CA ILE A 199 -8.82 6.70 1.05
C ILE A 199 -9.04 6.20 2.47
N PHE A 200 -9.31 7.12 3.40
CA PHE A 200 -9.43 6.82 4.83
C PHE A 200 -10.87 6.71 5.35
N ASP A 201 -11.86 7.01 4.49
CA ASP A 201 -13.27 6.99 4.87
C ASP A 201 -13.74 5.59 5.25
N GLY A 202 -14.24 5.43 6.47
CA GLY A 202 -14.73 4.15 6.98
C GLY A 202 -13.63 3.14 7.33
N LEU A 203 -12.35 3.52 7.33
CA LEU A 203 -11.24 2.63 7.67
C LEU A 203 -10.87 2.59 9.16
N ASP A 204 -11.48 3.39 10.04
CA ASP A 204 -11.05 3.49 11.44
C ASP A 204 -11.00 2.14 12.18
N ASN A 205 -11.88 1.20 11.84
CA ASN A 205 -11.98 -0.10 12.51
C ASN A 205 -11.18 -1.21 11.81
N PHE A 206 -10.54 -0.90 10.68
CA PHE A 206 -9.78 -1.87 9.89
C PHE A 206 -8.37 -2.12 10.44
N PRO A 207 -7.48 -1.12 10.60
CA PRO A 207 -6.11 -1.36 11.00
C PRO A 207 -5.99 -1.80 12.45
N THR A 208 -5.01 -2.65 12.71
CA THR A 208 -4.40 -2.84 14.04
C THR A 208 -3.16 -1.96 14.21
N HIS A 209 -2.54 -1.55 13.11
CA HIS A 209 -1.32 -0.75 13.09
C HIS A 209 -1.37 0.29 11.96
N VAL A 210 -0.70 1.41 12.16
CA VAL A 210 -0.46 2.43 11.13
C VAL A 210 1.05 2.69 11.02
N CYS A 211 1.54 2.85 9.80
CA CYS A 211 2.93 3.11 9.50
C CYS A 211 3.02 4.33 8.58
N HIS A 212 3.75 5.36 9.01
CA HIS A 212 3.98 6.56 8.20
C HIS A 212 5.31 6.47 7.48
N LEU A 213 5.24 6.50 6.15
CA LEU A 213 6.37 6.55 5.24
C LEU A 213 6.49 7.96 4.68
N GLN A 214 7.52 8.68 5.11
CA GLN A 214 7.80 10.05 4.74
C GLN A 214 9.10 10.11 3.93
N ILE A 215 9.00 10.52 2.66
CA ILE A 215 10.18 10.78 1.82
C ILE A 215 11.16 9.58 1.77
N GLY A 216 10.60 8.37 1.69
CA GLY A 216 11.40 7.14 1.61
C GLY A 216 11.86 6.58 2.94
N SER A 217 11.54 7.21 4.07
CA SER A 217 11.90 6.74 5.42
C SER A 217 10.67 6.52 6.28
N THR A 218 10.74 5.59 7.24
CA THR A 218 9.68 5.43 8.24
C THR A 218 9.91 6.40 9.38
N THR A 219 8.88 7.11 9.81
CA THR A 219 9.02 8.12 10.89
C THR A 219 9.22 7.49 12.27
N THR A 220 8.81 6.23 12.43
CA THR A 220 8.99 5.44 13.64
C THR A 220 9.71 4.13 13.33
N PRO A 221 10.43 3.54 14.29
CA PRO A 221 11.12 2.26 14.11
C PRO A 221 10.16 1.07 14.05
N LYS A 222 8.95 1.21 14.59
CA LYS A 222 7.90 0.19 14.58
C LYS A 222 6.56 0.82 14.21
N PRO A 223 5.66 0.08 13.52
CA PRO A 223 4.29 0.53 13.29
C PRO A 223 3.59 0.90 14.59
N ILE A 224 2.82 1.99 14.53
CA ILE A 224 2.10 2.51 15.68
C ILE A 224 0.81 1.70 15.86
N PRO A 225 0.54 1.12 17.04
CA PRO A 225 -0.72 0.43 17.30
C PRO A 225 -1.94 1.33 17.11
N TRP A 226 -3.03 0.74 16.61
CA TRP A 226 -4.28 1.42 16.34
C TRP A 226 -5.47 0.65 16.95
N PRO A 227 -6.44 1.32 17.60
CA PRO A 227 -6.51 2.76 17.83
C PRO A 227 -5.42 3.28 18.78
N ILE A 228 -5.06 4.56 18.64
CA ILE A 228 -4.05 5.19 19.50
C ILE A 228 -4.54 5.15 20.95
N SER A 229 -3.80 4.47 21.82
CA SER A 229 -4.05 4.48 23.26
C SER A 229 -3.45 5.72 23.91
N PRO A 230 -3.97 6.16 25.08
CA PRO A 230 -3.39 7.28 25.82
C PRO A 230 -1.93 7.06 26.20
N GLU A 231 -1.51 5.80 26.40
CA GLU A 231 -0.13 5.44 26.72
C GLU A 231 0.83 5.71 25.56
N ILE A 232 0.41 5.39 24.34
CA ILE A 232 1.19 5.67 23.12
C ILE A 232 1.29 7.18 22.90
N ALA A 233 0.21 7.91 23.15
CA ALA A 233 0.15 9.37 22.97
C ALA A 233 1.13 10.16 23.87
N VAL A 234 1.58 9.58 24.99
CA VAL A 234 2.51 10.23 25.95
C VAL A 234 3.98 9.90 25.64
N GLN A 235 4.26 8.97 24.73
CA GLN A 235 5.63 8.67 24.33
C GLN A 235 6.19 9.80 23.45
N ASN A 236 7.34 10.36 23.87
CA ASN A 236 8.01 11.47 23.17
C ASN A 236 8.42 11.16 21.71
N ASP A 237 8.43 9.89 21.30
CA ASP A 237 8.87 9.43 19.97
C ASP A 237 7.79 8.59 19.26
N CYS A 238 6.51 8.84 19.56
CA CYS A 238 5.40 8.08 18.98
C CYS A 238 5.16 8.36 17.48
N GLY A 239 5.88 9.32 16.88
CA GLY A 239 5.75 9.70 15.46
C GLY A 239 4.39 10.32 15.09
N ILE A 240 3.58 10.70 16.09
CA ILE A 240 2.28 11.34 15.89
C ILE A 240 2.41 12.84 16.24
N PRO A 241 1.98 13.74 15.35
CA PRO A 241 1.94 15.17 15.66
C PRO A 241 1.05 15.48 16.88
N PRO A 242 1.50 16.32 17.84
CA PRO A 242 0.70 16.66 19.04
C PRO A 242 -0.67 17.28 18.70
N GLU A 243 -0.72 18.07 17.63
CA GLU A 243 -1.95 18.66 17.10
C GLU A 243 -2.95 17.59 16.66
N ALA A 244 -2.46 16.52 16.02
CA ALA A 244 -3.29 15.38 15.61
C ALA A 244 -3.84 14.64 16.83
N LEU A 245 -3.03 14.42 17.88
CA LEU A 245 -3.48 13.77 19.12
C LEU A 245 -4.61 14.56 19.79
N HIS A 246 -4.46 15.89 19.90
CA HIS A 246 -5.47 16.76 20.47
C HIS A 246 -6.79 16.72 19.68
N GLU A 247 -6.70 16.79 18.36
CA GLU A 247 -7.86 16.73 17.47
C GLU A 247 -8.56 15.37 17.54
N ILE A 248 -7.80 14.26 17.54
CA ILE A 248 -8.32 12.89 17.68
C ILE A 248 -9.02 12.65 19.02
N ALA A 249 -8.52 13.26 20.10
CA ALA A 249 -9.06 13.14 21.45
C ALA A 249 -10.29 14.02 21.71
N SER A 250 -10.57 14.99 20.83
CA SER A 250 -11.66 15.95 21.00
C SER A 250 -13.03 15.24 20.97
N PRO A 251 -13.88 15.41 21.99
CA PRO A 251 -15.18 14.72 22.08
C PRO A 251 -16.18 15.19 21.02
N ASP A 252 -16.08 16.45 20.58
CA ASP A 252 -16.97 17.05 19.58
C ASP A 252 -16.56 16.71 18.13
N ARG A 253 -15.53 15.88 17.95
CA ARG A 253 -14.97 15.57 16.64
C ARG A 253 -15.93 14.70 15.82
N ILE A 254 -16.26 15.19 14.63
CA ILE A 254 -17.04 14.47 13.63
C ILE A 254 -16.08 13.88 12.58
N GLY A 255 -16.30 12.64 12.16
CA GLY A 255 -15.55 11.99 11.08
C GLY A 255 -14.51 10.96 11.55
N SER A 256 -13.54 10.64 10.67
CA SER A 256 -12.57 9.56 10.89
C SER A 256 -11.32 10.02 11.65
N LYS A 257 -10.90 9.25 12.68
CA LYS A 257 -9.68 9.57 13.47
C LYS A 257 -8.45 9.34 12.64
N LEU A 258 -8.50 8.28 11.83
CA LEU A 258 -7.46 7.91 10.90
C LEU A 258 -7.29 8.97 9.82
N LEU A 259 -8.37 9.54 9.29
CA LEU A 259 -8.31 10.65 8.34
C LEU A 259 -7.61 11.87 8.93
N VAL A 260 -7.92 12.23 10.18
CA VAL A 260 -7.25 13.34 10.88
C VAL A 260 -5.74 13.09 10.97
N LEU A 261 -5.34 11.91 11.45
CA LEU A 261 -3.93 11.54 11.54
C LEU A 261 -3.23 11.61 10.18
N ALA A 262 -3.84 11.01 9.15
CA ALA A 262 -3.29 10.98 7.81
C ALA A 262 -3.14 12.39 7.22
N LEU A 263 -4.11 13.28 7.45
CA LEU A 263 -4.02 14.67 6.98
C LEU A 263 -2.86 15.43 7.64
N HIS A 264 -2.63 15.24 8.93
CA HIS A 264 -1.50 15.85 9.63
C HIS A 264 -0.16 15.37 9.06
N TRP A 265 0.02 14.05 8.92
CA TRP A 265 1.21 13.46 8.29
C TRP A 265 1.41 13.94 6.84
N LEU A 266 0.36 13.96 6.01
CA LEU A 266 0.46 14.39 4.61
C LEU A 266 0.74 15.89 4.46
N LYS A 267 0.25 16.73 5.41
CA LYS A 267 0.61 18.15 5.47
C LYS A 267 2.09 18.31 5.79
N GLU A 268 2.60 17.56 6.77
CA GLU A 268 4.01 17.56 7.14
C GLU A 268 4.90 17.09 5.98
N ASP A 269 4.56 15.98 5.33
CA ASP A 269 5.24 15.47 4.12
C ASP A 269 5.34 16.57 3.04
N ARG A 270 4.25 17.30 2.82
CA ARG A 270 4.21 18.40 1.86
C ARG A 270 5.14 19.54 2.26
N LEU A 271 5.18 19.92 3.53
CA LEU A 271 6.06 20.98 4.03
C LEU A 271 7.53 20.61 3.89
N ILE A 272 7.91 19.38 4.25
CA ILE A 272 9.30 18.91 4.12
C ILE A 272 9.69 18.86 2.65
N ARG A 273 8.83 18.32 1.78
CA ARG A 273 9.07 18.32 0.33
C ARG A 273 9.30 19.73 -0.20
N LEU A 274 8.46 20.71 0.17
CA LEU A 274 8.62 22.10 -0.26
C LEU A 274 9.94 22.72 0.22
N LYS A 275 10.40 22.38 1.43
CA LYS A 275 11.71 22.83 1.94
C LYS A 275 12.86 22.23 1.11
N LEU A 276 12.81 20.94 0.80
CA LEU A 276 13.84 20.27 -0.02
C LEU A 276 13.85 20.81 -1.46
N GLU A 277 12.68 21.05 -2.06
CA GLU A 277 12.55 21.70 -3.37
C GLU A 277 13.17 23.11 -3.37
N ALA A 278 12.96 23.89 -2.30
CA ALA A 278 13.54 25.23 -2.15
C ALA A 278 15.06 25.22 -1.92
N GLN A 279 15.58 24.15 -1.31
CA GLN A 279 17.02 23.95 -1.11
C GLN A 279 17.73 23.42 -2.37
N GLY A 280 16.99 23.08 -3.43
CA GLY A 280 17.54 22.58 -4.68
C GLY A 280 18.02 21.13 -4.60
N ASP A 281 17.43 20.31 -3.73
CA ASP A 281 17.78 18.88 -3.63
C ASP A 281 17.52 18.20 -5.00
N PRO A 282 18.51 17.51 -5.59
CA PRO A 282 18.36 16.85 -6.89
C PRO A 282 17.29 15.75 -6.92
N ALA A 283 16.87 15.21 -5.77
CA ALA A 283 15.75 14.27 -5.67
C ALA A 283 14.38 14.94 -5.88
N PHE A 284 14.29 16.25 -5.68
CA PHE A 284 13.02 16.96 -5.62
C PHE A 284 12.98 18.11 -6.62
N LYS A 285 12.32 17.86 -7.75
CA LYS A 285 11.99 18.93 -8.70
C LYS A 285 10.81 19.75 -8.17
N LYS A 286 10.92 21.08 -8.26
CA LYS A 286 9.84 22.01 -7.96
C LYS A 286 8.59 21.63 -8.74
N ARG A 287 7.47 21.40 -8.04
CA ARG A 287 6.18 21.05 -8.65
C ARG A 287 5.22 22.23 -8.62
N GLY A 288 4.29 22.28 -9.57
CA GLY A 288 3.26 23.32 -9.66
C GLY A 288 3.60 24.41 -10.68
N ALA A 289 2.79 25.47 -10.71
CA ALA A 289 2.94 26.56 -11.67
C ALA A 289 4.31 27.25 -11.51
N LEU A 290 4.97 27.52 -12.63
CA LEU A 290 6.18 28.33 -12.66
C LEU A 290 5.81 29.79 -12.37
N PRO A 291 6.59 30.50 -11.53
CA PRO A 291 6.27 31.88 -11.14
C PRO A 291 6.47 32.93 -12.25
N GLU A 292 7.10 32.56 -13.38
CA GLU A 292 7.32 33.46 -14.52
C GLU A 292 6.62 32.93 -15.77
N SER A 293 5.78 33.77 -16.39
CA SER A 293 5.08 33.49 -17.65
C SER A 293 5.99 33.52 -18.89
N SER A 294 7.29 33.79 -18.72
CA SER A 294 8.29 33.90 -19.78
C SER A 294 9.07 32.61 -20.02
N VAL A 295 9.03 31.65 -19.08
CA VAL A 295 9.68 30.35 -19.24
C VAL A 295 8.66 29.39 -19.87
N PRO A 296 8.79 29.06 -21.17
CA PRO A 296 7.84 28.18 -21.82
C PRO A 296 7.87 26.81 -21.14
N THR A 297 6.69 26.26 -20.92
CA THR A 297 6.57 24.90 -20.37
C THR A 297 7.14 23.88 -21.36
N ASP A 298 7.58 22.71 -20.87
CA ASP A 298 8.05 21.62 -21.75
C ASP A 298 7.00 21.26 -22.81
N SER A 299 5.71 21.36 -22.46
CA SER A 299 4.57 21.21 -23.36
C SER A 299 4.55 22.28 -24.45
N GLU A 300 4.72 23.55 -24.11
CA GLU A 300 4.79 24.65 -25.10
C GLU A 300 6.00 24.51 -26.03
N VAL A 301 7.15 24.09 -25.50
CA VAL A 301 8.35 23.81 -26.31
C VAL A 301 8.11 22.61 -27.24
N PHE A 302 7.42 21.57 -26.75
CA PHE A 302 7.04 20.42 -27.55
C PHE A 302 6.12 20.83 -28.71
N TYR A 303 5.04 21.57 -28.46
CA TYR A 303 4.12 22.00 -29.51
C TYR A 303 4.77 22.98 -30.51
N ARG A 304 5.65 23.88 -30.06
CA ARG A 304 6.43 24.74 -30.96
C ARG A 304 7.30 23.97 -31.97
N LYS A 305 7.78 22.77 -31.63
CA LYS A 305 8.54 21.92 -32.56
C LYS A 305 7.69 21.30 -33.68
N TYR A 306 6.37 21.21 -33.47
CA TYR A 306 5.42 20.63 -34.42
C TYR A 306 4.49 21.68 -35.04
N ASP A 307 4.79 22.96 -34.83
CA ASP A 307 4.06 24.07 -35.43
C ASP A 307 4.55 24.25 -36.88
N TYR A 308 3.93 23.51 -37.80
CA TYR A 308 4.24 23.54 -39.25
C TYR A 308 3.73 24.81 -39.95
N THR A 309 3.23 25.80 -39.20
CA THR A 309 2.67 27.04 -39.73
C THR A 309 3.72 28.02 -40.27
N ASN A 310 5.02 27.78 -40.01
CA ASN A 310 6.13 28.61 -40.50
C ASN A 310 6.93 28.01 -41.69
N SER A 311 6.42 26.96 -42.33
CA SER A 311 6.98 26.43 -43.59
C SER A 311 6.10 26.80 -44.79
N ALA A 312 5.99 28.10 -45.07
CA ALA A 312 5.45 28.67 -46.30
C ALA A 312 6.28 29.89 -46.73
#